data_AF-A0A852P4S0-F1
#
_entry.id   AF-A0A852P4S0-F1
#
_cell.length_a   1.000
_cell.length_b   1.000
_cell.length_c   1.000
_cell.angle_alpha   90.00
_cell.angle_beta   90.00
_cell.angle_gamma   90.00
#
_symmetry.space_group_name_H-M   'P 1'
#
loop_
_entity.id
_entity.type
_entity.pdbx_description
1 polymer ?
#
loop_
_entity_poly.entity_id
_entity_poly.type
_entity_poly.pdbx_seq_one_letter_code
_entity_poly.pdbx_strand_id
1 'polypeptide(L)'
;QDGDFKFPLESVKKLKELMDGDRHINPRMMVPKANYSPCQEKHLPEEFRSVCKRDDAPLIFRRLSLAAEDDLCEICANAACAGCF
;
A
#
# COMPACT_ATOMS: atom_id res chain seq x y z
N GLN A 1 -6.93 -5.02 6.93
CA GLN A 1 -7.16 -6.34 6.37
C GLN A 1 -7.68 -6.24 4.93
N ASP A 2 -7.02 -6.90 3.99
CA ASP A 2 -7.52 -7.11 2.62
C ASP A 2 -7.71 -8.63 2.44
N GLY A 3 -8.96 -9.10 2.51
CA GLY A 3 -9.30 -10.53 2.54
C GLY A 3 -8.70 -11.24 3.77
N ASP A 4 -7.91 -12.29 3.52
CA ASP A 4 -7.22 -13.06 4.56
C ASP A 4 -5.94 -12.38 5.10
N PHE A 5 -5.47 -11.33 4.43
CA PHE A 5 -4.24 -10.65 4.83
C PHE A 5 -4.52 -9.55 5.85
N LYS A 6 -3.87 -9.64 7.01
CA LYS A 6 -3.88 -8.61 8.04
C LYS A 6 -2.55 -7.87 8.01
N PHE A 7 -2.63 -6.55 7.79
CA PHE A 7 -1.48 -5.66 7.79
C PHE A 7 -1.62 -4.69 8.95
N PRO A 8 -0.54 -4.40 9.68
CA PRO A 8 -0.54 -3.35 10.68
C PRO A 8 -0.64 -1.99 10.00
N LEU A 9 -1.28 -1.03 10.69
CA LEU A 9 -1.50 0.33 10.17
C LEU A 9 -0.18 0.99 9.72
N GLU A 10 0.87 0.89 10.54
CA GLU A 10 2.18 1.47 10.24
C GLU A 10 2.78 0.96 8.92
N SER A 11 2.63 -0.33 8.62
CA SER A 11 3.10 -0.91 7.36
C SER A 11 2.28 -0.40 6.17
N VAL A 12 0.97 -0.21 6.35
CA VAL A 12 0.07 0.34 5.33
C VAL A 12 0.36 1.82 5.06
N LYS A 13 0.69 2.61 6.09
CA LYS A 13 1.18 4.00 5.95
C LYS A 13 2.50 4.04 5.18
N LYS A 14 3.46 3.19 5.56
CA LYS A 14 4.76 3.10 4.86
C LYS A 14 4.62 2.65 3.41
N LEU A 15 3.68 1.75 3.11
CA LEU A 15 3.33 1.38 1.75
C LEU A 15 2.83 2.59 0.96
N LYS A 16 1.95 3.41 1.55
CA LYS A 16 1.48 4.66 0.93
C LYS A 16 2.65 5.59 0.64
N GLU A 17 3.55 5.80 1.60
CA GLU A 17 4.75 6.62 1.40
C GLU A 17 5.67 6.08 0.29
N LEU A 18 5.81 4.76 0.14
CA LEU A 18 6.58 4.17 -0.98
C LEU A 18 5.88 4.43 -2.32
N MET A 19 4.55 4.31 -2.36
CA MET A 19 3.75 4.54 -3.57
C MET A 19 3.62 6.02 -3.94
N ASP A 20 3.61 6.92 -2.96
CA ASP A 20 3.57 8.38 -3.14
C ASP A 20 4.98 8.98 -3.31
N GLY A 21 5.99 8.41 -2.66
CA GLY A 21 7.40 8.84 -2.71
C GLY A 21 8.00 8.72 -4.10
N ASP A 22 7.61 7.69 -4.86
CA ASP A 22 8.00 7.51 -6.27
C ASP A 22 7.44 8.64 -7.19
N ARG A 23 6.45 9.42 -6.73
CA ARG A 23 5.96 10.61 -7.46
C ARG A 23 6.96 11.76 -7.51
N HIS A 24 7.98 11.76 -6.64
CA HIS A 24 8.97 12.85 -6.56
C HIS A 24 10.12 12.72 -7.57
N ILE A 25 10.23 11.58 -8.27
CA ILE A 25 11.25 11.38 -9.30
C ILE A 25 10.66 11.77 -10.66
N ASN A 26 10.92 13.01 -11.07
CA ASN A 26 10.66 13.63 -12.38
C ASN A 26 9.22 14.08 -12.71
N PRO A 27 8.93 15.40 -12.68
CA PRO A 27 7.67 15.98 -13.19
C PRO A 27 7.46 15.82 -14.70
N ARG A 28 8.44 15.27 -15.45
CA ARG A 28 8.34 14.96 -16.89
C ARG A 28 7.92 13.52 -17.20
N MET A 29 7.90 12.62 -16.23
CA MET A 29 7.35 11.26 -16.39
C MET A 29 5.99 11.17 -15.67
N MET A 30 4.99 11.85 -16.23
CA MET A 30 3.58 11.51 -16.03
C MET A 30 3.29 10.18 -16.76
N VAL A 31 4.00 9.11 -16.42
CA VAL A 31 3.52 7.77 -16.77
C VAL A 31 2.48 7.45 -15.72
N PRO A 32 1.21 7.23 -16.08
CA PRO A 32 0.25 6.66 -15.14
C PRO A 32 0.80 5.27 -14.84
N LYS A 33 1.56 5.13 -13.75
CA LYS A 33 2.09 3.83 -13.34
C LYS A 33 0.94 3.01 -12.74
N ALA A 34 0.01 2.57 -13.58
CA ALA A 34 -0.88 1.45 -13.29
C ALA A 34 -0.08 0.15 -13.01
N ASN A 35 1.22 0.13 -13.35
CA ASN A 35 2.11 -1.02 -13.24
C ASN A 35 3.23 -0.86 -12.19
N TYR A 36 3.24 0.17 -11.33
CA TYR A 36 4.21 0.21 -10.23
C TYR A 36 3.84 -0.85 -9.20
N SER A 37 4.75 -1.78 -8.95
CA SER A 37 4.63 -2.78 -7.89
C SER A 37 5.76 -2.55 -6.88
N PRO A 38 5.44 -2.27 -5.60
CA PRO A 38 6.44 -2.01 -4.58
C PRO A 38 7.17 -3.32 -4.16
N CYS A 39 6.87 -4.46 -4.79
CA CYS A 39 7.52 -5.75 -4.54
C CYS A 39 9.02 -5.78 -4.78
N GLN A 40 9.52 -4.88 -5.62
CA GLN A 40 10.96 -4.74 -5.89
C GLN A 40 11.64 -3.79 -4.91
N GLU A 41 10.90 -3.08 -4.07
CA GLU A 41 11.44 -2.17 -3.07
C GLU A 41 12.11 -2.94 -1.93
N LYS A 42 13.32 -2.51 -1.56
CA LYS A 42 14.05 -3.09 -0.42
C LYS A 42 13.41 -2.70 0.91
N HIS A 43 12.71 -1.58 0.96
CA HIS A 43 12.05 -1.05 2.14
C HIS A 43 10.61 -1.53 2.32
N LEU A 44 10.12 -2.40 1.42
CA LEU A 44 8.79 -2.99 1.55
C LEU A 44 8.72 -3.87 2.83
N PRO A 45 7.75 -3.62 3.72
CA PRO A 45 7.50 -4.48 4.89
C PRO A 45 7.32 -5.96 4.52
N GLU A 46 7.79 -6.85 5.39
CA GLU A 46 7.81 -8.29 5.13
C GLU A 46 6.38 -8.85 4.96
N GLU A 47 5.41 -8.27 5.65
CA GLU A 47 4.00 -8.64 5.57
C GLU A 47 3.47 -8.59 4.13
N PHE A 48 3.94 -7.63 3.33
CA PHE A 48 3.55 -7.47 1.92
C PHE A 48 4.30 -8.39 0.96
N ARG A 49 5.39 -9.06 1.39
CA ARG A 49 6.08 -10.05 0.55
C ARG A 49 5.18 -11.21 0.17
N SER A 50 4.22 -11.54 1.03
CA SER A 50 3.19 -12.55 0.75
C SER A 50 2.24 -12.13 -0.37
N VAL A 51 1.87 -10.83 -0.42
CA VAL A 51 1.03 -10.23 -1.47
C VAL A 51 1.74 -10.26 -2.81
N CYS A 52 3.05 -10.00 -2.84
CA CYS A 52 3.86 -10.01 -4.06
C CYS A 52 3.88 -11.33 -4.85
N LYS A 53 3.47 -12.43 -4.22
CA LYS A 53 3.36 -13.74 -4.88
C LYS A 53 2.04 -13.93 -5.64
N ARG A 54 1.09 -13.00 -5.49
CA ARG A 54 -0.21 -13.05 -6.16
C ARG A 54 -0.21 -12.23 -7.44
N ASP A 55 -0.95 -12.68 -8.44
CA ASP A 55 -1.10 -11.96 -9.70
C ASP A 55 -1.90 -10.64 -9.55
N ASP A 56 -2.79 -10.56 -8.55
CA ASP A 56 -3.58 -9.37 -8.21
C ASP A 56 -2.86 -8.41 -7.25
N ALA A 57 -1.57 -8.63 -6.96
CA ALA A 57 -0.79 -7.80 -6.05
C ALA A 57 -0.87 -6.29 -6.37
N PRO A 58 -0.74 -5.84 -7.64
CA PRO A 58 -0.82 -4.40 -7.95
C PRO A 58 -2.17 -3.77 -7.55
N LEU A 59 -3.27 -4.53 -7.68
CA LEU A 59 -4.61 -4.07 -7.29
C LEU A 59 -4.74 -4.01 -5.77
N ILE A 60 -4.20 -5.01 -5.06
CA ILE A 60 -4.18 -5.04 -3.59
C ILE A 60 -3.39 -3.82 -3.06
N PHE A 61 -2.20 -3.56 -3.59
CA PHE A 61 -1.40 -2.40 -3.18
C PHE A 61 -2.11 -1.08 -3.44
N ARG A 62 -2.76 -0.94 -4.60
CA ARG A 62 -3.56 0.26 -4.90
C ARG A 62 -4.71 0.44 -3.91
N ARG A 63 -5.45 -0.63 -3.58
CA ARG A 63 -6.53 -0.58 -2.59
C ARG A 63 -6.00 -0.20 -1.20
N LEU A 64 -4.90 -0.82 -0.78
CA LEU A 64 -4.26 -0.54 0.52
C LEU A 64 -3.72 0.89 0.60
N SER A 65 -3.13 1.43 -0.46
CA SER A 65 -2.62 2.81 -0.50
C SER A 65 -3.74 3.86 -0.47
N LEU A 66 -4.87 3.59 -1.13
CA LEU A 66 -6.07 4.41 -1.02
C LEU A 66 -6.68 4.30 0.38
N ALA A 67 -6.74 3.08 0.92
CA ALA A 67 -7.20 2.82 2.27
C ALA A 67 -6.34 3.48 3.36
N ALA A 68 -5.06 3.66 3.08
CA ALA A 68 -4.08 4.33 3.94
C ALA A 68 -4.23 5.86 3.97
N GLU A 69 -5.26 6.45 3.35
CA GLU A 69 -5.62 7.83 3.69
C GLU A 69 -5.85 7.92 5.19
N ASP A 70 -5.01 8.75 5.84
CA ASP A 70 -4.83 8.77 7.29
C ASP A 70 -6.17 8.89 8.01
N ASP A 71 -7.08 9.72 7.48
CA ASP A 71 -8.44 9.89 8.00
C ASP A 71 -9.24 8.59 8.11
N LEU A 72 -9.12 7.66 7.15
CA LEU A 72 -9.93 6.43 7.11
C LEU A 72 -9.41 5.35 8.05
N CYS A 73 -8.10 5.31 8.28
CA CYS A 73 -7.51 4.39 9.23
C CYS A 73 -7.47 4.92 10.65
N GLU A 74 -7.36 6.23 10.87
CA GLU A 74 -7.43 6.85 12.19
C GLU A 74 -8.83 6.77 12.80
N ILE A 75 -9.89 6.89 12.00
CA ILE A 75 -11.28 6.72 12.47
C ILE A 75 -11.78 5.27 12.38
N CYS A 76 -10.91 4.31 12.03
CA CYS A 76 -11.27 2.91 11.85
C CYS A 76 -12.40 2.67 10.81
N ALA A 77 -12.61 3.61 9.87
CA ALA A 77 -13.68 3.52 8.88
C ALA A 77 -13.42 2.48 7.79
N ASN A 78 -12.23 1.91 7.74
CA ASN A 78 -11.86 0.95 6.71
C ASN A 78 -11.33 -0.37 7.29
N ALA A 79 -11.94 -1.48 6.88
CA ALA A 79 -11.54 -2.84 7.26
C ALA A 79 -10.08 -3.16 6.86
N ALA A 80 -9.51 -2.40 5.92
CA ALA A 80 -8.10 -2.41 5.56
C ALA A 80 -7.14 -2.07 6.73
N CYS A 81 -7.60 -1.39 7.77
CA CYS A 81 -6.81 -0.97 8.93
C CYS A 81 -7.05 -1.97 10.06
N ALA A 82 -6.23 -3.02 10.15
CA ALA A 82 -6.35 -4.02 11.21
C ALA A 82 -5.64 -3.53 12.48
N GLY A 83 -6.32 -3.58 13.63
CA GLY A 83 -5.74 -3.20 14.93
C GLY A 83 -6.23 -1.87 15.51
N CYS A 84 -7.29 -1.28 14.95
CA CYS A 84 -8.03 -0.20 15.59
C CYS A 84 -8.70 -0.70 16.87
N PHE A 85 -8.55 0.05 17.98
CA PHE A 85 -9.21 -0.20 19.26
C PHE A 85 -10.35 0.80 19.47
#